data_AF-A0A2H6BUQ1-F1
#
_entry.id   AF-A0A2H6BUQ1-F1
#
_cell.length_a   1.000
_cell.length_b   1.000
_cell.length_c   1.000
_cell.angle_alpha   90.00
_cell.angle_beta   90.00
_cell.angle_gamma   90.00
#
_symmetry.space_group_name_H-M   'P 1'
#
loop_
_entity.id
_entity.type
_entity.pdbx_description
1 polymer ?
#
loop_
_entity_poly.entity_id
_entity_poly.type
_entity_poly.pdbx_seq_one_letter_code
_entity_poly.pdbx_strand_id
1 'polypeptide(L)'
;MTSTLLPLLPSVYDVLFNFSQSDGFWANLETAFGTSYDVVKATQLRQQWHSRNFSQLPPIEVLSREVLGTANDAYAIALKEIYLGLAEYQ
;
A
#
# COMPACT_ATOMS: atom_id res chain seq x y z
N MET A 1 -12.69 -16.90 10.42
CA MET A 1 -11.66 -16.10 11.10
C MET A 1 -11.71 -14.70 10.54
N THR A 2 -11.95 -13.68 11.35
CA THR A 2 -12.04 -12.29 10.90
C THR A 2 -10.65 -11.79 10.52
N SER A 3 -10.51 -11.33 9.28
CA SER A 3 -9.28 -10.71 8.77
C SER A 3 -8.77 -9.63 9.74
N THR A 4 -7.57 -9.82 10.28
CA THR A 4 -6.91 -8.91 11.23
C THR A 4 -6.34 -7.66 10.55
N LEU A 5 -6.54 -7.52 9.25
CA LEU A 5 -5.90 -6.48 8.44
C LEU A 5 -6.71 -5.17 8.39
N LEU A 6 -8.04 -5.27 8.36
CA LEU A 6 -8.92 -4.10 8.33
C LEU A 6 -8.71 -3.14 9.53
N PRO A 7 -8.52 -3.63 10.77
CA PRO A 7 -8.22 -2.75 11.92
C PRO A 7 -6.85 -2.06 11.84
N LEU A 8 -5.91 -2.53 11.01
CA LEU A 8 -4.56 -1.99 10.90
C LEU A 8 -4.44 -0.88 9.84
N LEU A 9 -5.42 -0.74 8.95
CA LEU A 9 -5.41 0.28 7.90
C LEU A 9 -5.22 1.71 8.42
N PRO A 10 -5.85 2.15 9.53
CA PRO A 10 -5.61 3.47 10.09
C PRO A 10 -4.13 3.70 10.45
N SER A 11 -3.45 2.71 11.02
CA SER A 11 -2.04 2.80 11.36
C SER A 11 -1.15 2.88 10.12
N VAL A 12 -1.49 2.17 9.05
CA VAL A 12 -0.80 2.29 7.74
C VAL A 12 -0.93 3.72 7.21
N TYR A 13 -2.11 4.31 7.28
CA TYR A 13 -2.35 5.70 6.84
C TYR A 13 -1.54 6.71 7.64
N ASP A 14 -1.38 6.52 8.95
CA ASP A 14 -0.52 7.38 9.76
C ASP A 14 0.96 7.24 9.37
N VAL A 15 1.43 6.02 9.05
CA VAL A 15 2.80 5.82 8.53
C VAL A 15 3.00 6.56 7.21
N LEU A 16 2.06 6.45 6.26
CA LEU A 16 2.14 7.14 4.97
C LEU A 16 2.07 8.67 5.13
N PHE A 17 1.21 9.16 6.01
CA PHE A 17 1.12 10.58 6.35
C PHE A 17 2.44 11.11 6.93
N ASN A 18 3.04 10.40 7.89
CA ASN A 18 4.33 10.79 8.47
C ASN A 18 5.46 10.72 7.45
N PHE A 19 5.49 9.67 6.62
CA PHE A 19 6.48 9.51 5.56
C PHE A 19 6.41 10.66 4.54
N SER A 20 5.21 11.09 4.14
CA SER A 20 5.02 12.20 3.20
C SER A 20 5.60 13.54 3.67
N GLN A 21 5.72 13.72 4.99
CA GLN A 21 6.26 14.91 5.63
C GLN A 21 7.76 14.82 5.92
N SER A 22 8.32 13.61 5.85
CA SER A 22 9.71 13.37 6.21
C SER A 22 10.69 14.05 5.25
N ASP A 23 11.79 14.57 5.79
CA ASP A 23 12.91 15.08 5.00
C ASP A 23 13.51 13.99 4.08
N GLY A 24 13.34 12.72 4.46
CA GLY A 24 13.80 11.56 3.71
C GLY A 24 12.88 11.09 2.58
N PHE A 25 11.74 11.73 2.33
CA PHE A 25 10.76 11.24 1.33
C PHE A 25 11.39 11.00 -0.04
N TRP A 26 12.14 11.98 -0.56
CA TRP A 26 12.75 11.90 -1.89
C TRP A 26 13.91 10.91 -1.95
N ALA A 27 14.79 10.93 -0.94
CA ALA A 27 15.92 10.00 -0.87
C ALA A 27 15.45 8.53 -0.80
N ASN A 28 14.35 8.27 -0.08
CA ASN A 28 13.77 6.93 0.01
C ASN A 28 13.10 6.50 -1.32
N LEU A 29 12.45 7.42 -2.04
CA LEU A 29 11.95 7.13 -3.39
C LEU A 29 13.08 6.84 -4.38
N GLU A 30 14.15 7.63 -4.37
CA GLU A 30 15.33 7.37 -5.21
C GLU A 30 15.99 6.02 -4.87
N THR A 31 16.03 5.65 -3.58
CA THR A 31 16.57 4.36 -3.15
C THR A 31 15.72 3.20 -3.68
N ALA A 32 14.39 3.31 -3.66
CA ALA A 32 13.49 2.24 -4.07
C ALA A 32 13.29 2.14 -5.58
N PHE A 33 13.23 3.29 -6.28
CA PHE A 33 12.82 3.37 -7.68
C PHE A 33 13.92 3.92 -8.62
N GLY A 34 15.10 4.25 -8.09
CA GLY A 34 16.17 4.91 -8.84
C GLY A 34 15.86 6.37 -9.13
N THR A 35 16.61 6.99 -10.05
CA THR A 35 16.43 8.41 -10.41
C THR A 35 15.46 8.63 -11.58
N SER A 36 14.90 7.56 -12.15
CA SER A 36 14.04 7.60 -13.34
C SER A 36 12.54 7.53 -13.03
N TYR A 37 12.13 7.61 -11.75
CA TYR A 37 10.71 7.65 -11.43
C TYR A 37 10.08 8.98 -11.88
N ASP A 38 8.78 8.93 -12.11
CA ASP A 38 8.01 10.10 -12.49
C ASP A 38 7.84 11.04 -11.29
N VAL A 39 8.65 12.10 -11.26
CA VAL A 39 8.66 13.10 -10.18
C VAL A 39 7.32 13.82 -10.03
N VAL A 40 6.56 13.97 -11.12
CA VAL A 40 5.24 14.60 -11.09
C VAL A 40 4.27 13.69 -10.33
N LYS A 41 4.24 12.40 -10.65
CA LYS A 41 3.42 11.41 -9.92
C LYS A 41 3.84 11.29 -8.46
N ALA A 42 5.14 11.27 -8.17
CA ALA A 42 5.64 11.22 -6.79
C ALA A 42 5.24 12.47 -5.99
N THR A 43 5.26 13.65 -6.61
CA THR A 43 4.79 14.90 -5.98
C THR A 43 3.30 14.84 -5.65
N GLN A 44 2.49 14.34 -6.59
CA GLN A 44 1.04 14.16 -6.37
C GLN A 44 0.76 13.18 -5.24
N LEU A 45 1.47 12.04 -5.23
CA LEU A 45 1.37 11.02 -4.18
C LEU A 45 1.69 11.61 -2.80
N ARG A 46 2.78 12.39 -2.70
CA ARG A 46 3.18 13.08 -1.47
C ARG A 46 2.09 14.03 -0.96
N GLN A 47 1.53 14.86 -1.83
CA GLN A 47 0.49 15.83 -1.47
C GLN A 47 -0.79 15.14 -0.98
N GLN A 48 -1.17 14.04 -1.64
CA GLN A 48 -2.33 13.24 -1.24
C GLN A 48 -2.13 12.63 0.15
N TRP A 49 -1.00 11.96 0.39
CA TRP A 49 -0.70 11.40 1.71
C TRP A 49 -0.59 12.48 2.80
N HIS A 50 0.01 13.62 2.49
CA HIS A 50 0.11 14.76 3.41
C HIS A 50 -1.26 15.34 3.79
N SER A 51 -2.20 15.38 2.85
CA SER A 51 -3.59 15.82 3.10
C SER A 51 -4.48 14.75 3.70
N ARG A 52 -3.92 13.59 4.09
CA ARG A 52 -4.65 12.39 4.53
C ARG A 52 -5.67 11.90 3.51
N ASN A 53 -5.44 12.18 2.23
CA ASN A 53 -6.22 11.66 1.12
C ASN A 53 -5.58 10.36 0.61
N PHE A 54 -6.19 9.23 0.95
CA PHE A 54 -5.75 7.89 0.54
C PHE A 54 -6.65 7.27 -0.54
N SER A 55 -7.53 8.06 -1.17
CA SER A 55 -8.48 7.56 -2.19
C SER A 55 -7.83 6.94 -3.43
N GLN A 56 -6.55 7.20 -3.67
CA GLN A 56 -5.78 6.60 -4.77
C GLN A 56 -5.24 5.21 -4.43
N LEU A 57 -5.25 4.80 -3.14
CA LEU A 57 -4.83 3.45 -2.78
C LEU A 57 -5.87 2.46 -3.32
N PRO A 58 -5.42 1.40 -4.02
CA PRO A 58 -6.27 0.25 -4.33
C PRO A 58 -7.02 -0.23 -3.08
N PRO A 59 -8.29 -0.67 -3.22
CA PRO A 59 -8.92 -1.47 -2.19
C PRO A 59 -8.04 -2.67 -1.82
N ILE A 60 -8.15 -3.10 -0.56
CA ILE A 60 -7.46 -4.29 -0.07
C ILE A 60 -8.50 -5.28 0.40
N GLU A 61 -8.48 -6.46 -0.19
CA GLU A 61 -9.29 -7.59 0.24
C GLU A 61 -8.39 -8.72 0.75
N VAL A 62 -8.83 -9.36 1.84
CA VAL A 62 -8.13 -10.52 2.40
C VAL A 62 -8.86 -11.77 1.97
N LEU A 63 -8.16 -12.60 1.22
CA LEU A 63 -8.68 -13.84 0.67
C LEU A 63 -8.04 -15.05 1.35
N SER A 64 -8.73 -16.18 1.27
CA SER A 64 -8.20 -17.44 1.76
C SER A 64 -7.10 -17.97 0.83
N ARG A 65 -6.22 -18.84 1.35
CA ARG A 65 -5.13 -19.40 0.54
C ARG A 65 -5.65 -20.30 -0.59
N GLU A 66 -6.84 -20.86 -0.48
CA GLU A 66 -7.45 -21.64 -1.57
C GLU A 66 -7.69 -20.76 -2.81
N VAL A 67 -7.98 -19.47 -2.63
CA VAL A 67 -8.22 -18.53 -3.73
C VAL A 67 -6.90 -18.01 -4.30
N LEU A 68 -5.91 -17.68 -3.45
CA LEU A 68 -4.62 -17.13 -3.87
C LEU A 68 -3.56 -18.20 -4.22
N GLY A 69 -3.84 -19.47 -3.94
CA GLY A 69 -2.92 -20.58 -4.14
C GLY A 69 -1.66 -20.43 -3.29
N THR A 70 -0.50 -20.43 -3.94
CA THR A 70 0.80 -20.28 -3.28
C THR A 70 1.24 -18.81 -3.11
N ALA A 71 0.45 -17.85 -3.60
CA ALA A 71 0.78 -16.44 -3.48
C ALA A 71 0.44 -15.92 -2.07
N ASN A 72 1.34 -15.12 -1.49
CA ASN A 72 1.06 -14.39 -0.24
C ASN A 72 0.23 -13.12 -0.51
N ASP A 73 0.37 -12.57 -1.72
CA ASP A 73 -0.27 -11.35 -2.16
C ASP A 73 -0.38 -11.33 -3.69
N ALA A 74 -1.31 -10.52 -4.20
CA ALA A 74 -1.47 -10.28 -5.62
C ALA A 74 -2.05 -8.88 -5.89
N TYR A 75 -1.73 -8.32 -7.05
CA TYR A 75 -2.41 -7.14 -7.58
C TYR A 75 -3.25 -7.50 -8.79
N ALA A 76 -4.57 -7.39 -8.67
CA ALA A 76 -5.51 -7.70 -9.74
C ALA A 76 -5.70 -6.49 -10.66
N ILE A 77 -4.93 -6.42 -11.74
CA ILE A 77 -4.90 -5.28 -12.68
C ILE A 77 -6.30 -4.88 -13.16
N ALA A 78 -7.16 -5.86 -13.51
CA ALA A 78 -8.50 -5.60 -14.02
C ALA A 78 -9.44 -4.94 -12.98
N LEU A 79 -9.22 -5.25 -11.70
CA LEU A 79 -10.03 -4.78 -10.57
C LEU A 79 -9.38 -3.59 -9.85
N LYS A 80 -8.09 -3.33 -10.12
CA LYS A 80 -7.26 -2.35 -9.42
C LYS A 80 -7.31 -2.56 -7.91
N GLU A 81 -7.17 -3.81 -7.49
CA GLU A 81 -7.32 -4.26 -6.12
C GLU A 81 -6.09 -5.05 -5.68
N ILE A 82 -5.74 -4.92 -4.39
CA ILE A 82 -4.70 -5.71 -3.75
C ILE A 82 -5.38 -6.85 -2.99
N TYR A 83 -4.92 -8.08 -3.23
CA TYR A 83 -5.31 -9.24 -2.46
C TYR A 83 -4.17 -9.67 -1.55
N LEU A 84 -4.49 -9.90 -0.28
CA LEU A 84 -3.55 -10.47 0.69
C LEU A 84 -4.07 -11.83 1.18
N GLY A 85 -3.17 -12.80 1.26
CA GLY A 85 -3.48 -14.13 1.78
C GLY A 85 -3.64 -14.13 3.29
N LEU A 86 -4.69 -14.79 3.78
CA LEU A 86 -4.86 -15.04 5.20
C LEU A 86 -3.77 -16.03 5.67
N ALA A 87 -2.89 -15.57 6.56
CA ALA A 87 -1.95 -16.45 7.23
C ALA A 87 -2.71 -17.37 8.19
N GLU A 88 -2.99 -18.60 7.76
CA GLU A 88 -3.43 -19.66 8.66
C GLU A 88 -2.29 -19.96 9.64
N TYR A 89 -2.48 -19.62 10.91
CA TYR A 89 -1.66 -20.16 11.99
C TYR A 89 -2.12 -21.60 12.22
N GLN A 90 -1.22 -22.56 11.99
CA GLN A 90 -1.39 -23.96 12.41
C GLN A 90 -1.10 -24.10 13.91
#